data_AF-A0A369CB26-F1
#
_entry.id   AF-A0A369CB26-F1
#
_cell.length_a   1.000
_cell.length_b   1.000
_cell.length_c   1.000
_cell.angle_alpha   90.00
_cell.angle_beta   90.00
_cell.angle_gamma   90.00
#
_symmetry.space_group_name_H-M   'P 1'
#
loop_
_entity.id
_entity.type
_entity.pdbx_description
1 polymer ?
#
loop_
_entity_poly.entity_id
_entity_poly.type
_entity_poly.pdbx_seq_one_letter_code
_entity_poly.pdbx_strand_id
1 'polypeptide(L)'
;MNNVKILLLTLGLLALSAPALAFHCPADMKKIDAALEQGTGLSEQQLAEVKALRAEGEEQHKAGRHAESVATLAKAMEMLGVQ
;
A
#
# COMPACT_ATOMS: atom_id res chain seq x y z
N MET A 1 8.69 10.96 46.00
CA MET A 1 7.51 10.52 45.22
C MET A 1 7.40 11.34 43.93
N ASN A 2 8.35 11.21 42.99
CA ASN A 2 8.29 12.00 41.74
C ASN A 2 8.91 11.32 40.50
N ASN A 3 9.34 10.07 40.58
CA ASN A 3 10.07 9.42 39.47
C ASN A 3 9.21 8.37 38.73
N VAL A 4 8.12 7.90 39.34
CA VAL A 4 7.17 6.95 38.73
C VAL A 4 6.23 7.62 37.72
N LYS A 5 5.92 8.91 37.91
CA LYS A 5 5.01 9.66 37.01
C LYS A 5 5.64 9.93 35.64
N ILE A 6 6.96 10.11 35.59
CA ILE A 6 7.71 10.36 34.34
C ILE A 6 7.87 9.06 33.53
N LEU A 7 7.98 7.92 34.19
CA LEU A 7 8.12 6.62 33.53
C LEU A 7 6.82 6.14 32.84
N LEU A 8 5.66 6.64 33.30
CA LEU A 8 4.36 6.34 32.68
C LEU A 8 4.06 7.22 31.44
N LEU A 9 4.81 8.30 31.22
CA LEU A 9 4.58 9.23 30.11
C LEU A 9 5.34 8.84 28.82
N THR A 10 6.33 7.95 28.89
CA THR A 10 7.16 7.57 27.73
C THR A 10 6.66 6.34 26.97
N LEU A 11 5.66 5.61 27.49
CA LEU A 11 5.15 4.38 26.86
C LEU A 11 4.05 4.61 25.81
N GLY A 12 3.57 5.85 25.66
CA GLY A 12 2.43 6.19 24.77
C GLY A 12 2.81 6.58 23.33
N LEU A 13 4.10 6.72 22.99
CA LEU A 13 4.50 7.40 21.75
C LEU A 13 4.78 6.48 20.54
N LEU A 14 4.70 5.15 20.69
CA LEU A 14 4.95 4.21 19.58
C LEU A 14 3.70 3.78 18.79
N ALA A 15 2.49 4.19 19.20
CA ALA A 15 1.25 3.74 18.55
C ALA A 15 0.69 4.71 17.48
N LEU A 16 1.34 5.84 17.24
CA LEU A 16 0.79 6.93 16.41
C LEU A 16 0.99 6.77 14.88
N SER A 17 1.72 5.76 14.42
CA SER A 17 1.96 5.51 12.97
C SER A 17 1.04 4.47 12.33
N ALA A 18 0.18 3.80 13.12
CA ALA A 18 -0.66 2.70 12.64
C ALA A 18 -1.73 3.05 11.58
N PRO A 19 -2.39 4.23 11.58
CA PRO A 19 -3.50 4.47 10.65
C PRO A 19 -3.03 4.57 9.20
N ALA A 20 -1.90 5.24 8.93
CA ALA A 20 -1.42 5.48 7.57
C ALA A 20 -0.99 4.20 6.84
N LEU A 21 -0.41 3.24 7.58
CA LEU A 21 0.00 1.94 7.03
C LEU A 21 -1.19 1.05 6.68
N ALA A 22 -2.30 1.13 7.43
CA ALA A 22 -3.48 0.30 7.18
C ALA A 22 -4.19 0.63 5.85
N PHE A 23 -4.08 1.88 5.38
CA PHE A 23 -4.76 2.35 4.16
C PHE A 23 -3.89 2.38 2.91
N HIS A 24 -2.58 2.08 3.01
CA HIS A 24 -1.66 2.22 1.88
C HIS A 24 -2.00 1.27 0.72
N CYS A 25 -2.06 -0.05 0.99
CA CYS A 25 -2.35 -1.03 -0.08
C CYS A 25 -3.73 -0.80 -0.72
N PRO A 26 -4.83 -0.58 0.06
CA PRO A 26 -6.12 -0.23 -0.53
C PRO A 26 -6.11 1.05 -1.38
N ALA A 27 -5.36 2.07 -0.98
CA ALA A 27 -5.25 3.31 -1.75
C ALA A 27 -4.52 3.09 -3.07
N ASP A 28 -3.41 2.35 -3.07
CA ASP A 28 -2.64 2.03 -4.28
C ASP A 28 -3.46 1.17 -5.26
N MET A 29 -4.16 0.14 -4.76
CA MET A 29 -5.08 -0.65 -5.57
C MET A 29 -6.13 0.24 -6.25
N LYS A 30 -6.74 1.15 -5.50
CA LYS A 30 -7.73 2.09 -6.04
C LYS A 30 -7.14 3.04 -7.09
N LYS A 31 -5.90 3.53 -6.89
CA LYS A 31 -5.20 4.36 -7.89
C LYS A 31 -4.98 3.58 -9.19
N ILE A 32 -4.53 2.33 -9.08
CA ILE A 32 -4.32 1.43 -10.23
C ILE A 32 -5.64 1.20 -10.96
N ASP A 33 -6.71 0.86 -10.23
CA ASP A 33 -8.04 0.62 -10.81
C ASP A 33 -8.55 1.87 -11.57
N ALA A 34 -8.42 3.05 -10.97
CA ALA A 34 -8.83 4.30 -11.61
C ALA A 34 -8.01 4.61 -12.88
N ALA A 35 -6.71 4.36 -12.88
CA ALA A 35 -5.86 4.54 -14.07
C ALA A 35 -6.23 3.56 -15.19
N LEU A 36 -6.54 2.31 -14.84
CA LEU A 36 -7.02 1.30 -15.80
C LEU A 36 -8.38 1.69 -16.41
N GLU A 37 -9.29 2.22 -15.60
CA GLU A 37 -10.62 2.68 -16.06
C GLU A 37 -10.54 3.92 -16.96
N GLN A 38 -9.60 4.84 -16.70
CA GLN A 38 -9.38 6.03 -17.52
C GLN A 38 -8.75 5.73 -18.87
N GLY A 39 -8.21 4.52 -19.04
CA GLY A 39 -7.48 4.10 -20.23
C GLY A 39 -6.01 4.48 -20.17
N THR A 40 -5.17 3.65 -20.76
CA THR A 40 -3.70 3.78 -20.69
C THR A 40 -3.09 3.68 -22.07
N GLY A 41 -1.89 4.24 -22.25
CA GLY A 41 -1.09 4.08 -23.48
C GLY A 41 -0.25 2.80 -23.51
N LEU A 42 -0.49 1.87 -22.58
CA LEU A 42 0.29 0.64 -22.45
C LEU A 42 -0.03 -0.35 -23.57
N SER A 43 0.96 -1.17 -23.94
CA SER A 43 0.71 -2.32 -24.81
C SER A 43 -0.20 -3.34 -24.12
N GLU A 44 -0.81 -4.25 -24.89
CA GLU A 44 -1.64 -5.32 -24.33
C GLU A 44 -0.87 -6.19 -23.30
N GLN A 45 0.42 -6.43 -23.56
CA GLN A 45 1.30 -7.21 -22.68
C GLN A 45 1.54 -6.46 -21.36
N GLN A 46 1.84 -5.17 -21.43
CA GLN A 46 2.03 -4.34 -20.24
C GLN A 46 0.72 -4.20 -19.44
N LEU A 47 -0.42 -4.10 -20.13
CA LEU A 47 -1.73 -4.06 -19.48
C LEU A 47 -2.04 -5.37 -18.74
N ALA A 48 -1.70 -6.52 -19.33
CA ALA A 48 -1.84 -7.82 -18.68
C ALA A 48 -0.94 -7.91 -17.44
N GLU A 49 0.29 -7.44 -17.51
CA GLU A 49 1.23 -7.39 -16.39
C GLU A 49 0.72 -6.49 -15.25
N VAL A 50 0.26 -5.27 -15.56
CA VAL A 50 -0.33 -4.36 -14.56
C VAL A 50 -1.53 -5.00 -13.85
N LYS A 51 -2.41 -5.68 -14.59
CA LYS A 51 -3.57 -6.38 -14.01
C LYS A 51 -3.15 -7.55 -13.12
N ALA A 52 -2.12 -8.30 -13.52
CA ALA A 52 -1.57 -9.38 -12.71
C ALA A 52 -0.96 -8.85 -11.40
N LEU A 53 -0.14 -7.79 -11.48
CA LEU A 53 0.46 -7.14 -10.31
C LEU A 53 -0.61 -6.57 -9.36
N ARG A 54 -1.68 -5.96 -9.90
CA ARG A 54 -2.82 -5.50 -9.11
C ARG A 54 -3.47 -6.64 -8.34
N ALA A 55 -3.76 -7.75 -9.02
CA ALA A 55 -4.39 -8.93 -8.41
C ALA A 55 -3.47 -9.57 -7.35
N GLU A 56 -2.18 -9.74 -7.65
CA GLU A 56 -1.21 -10.30 -6.71
C GLU A 56 -1.02 -9.41 -5.48
N GLY A 57 -0.98 -8.09 -5.67
CA GLY A 57 -0.94 -7.13 -4.56
C GLY A 57 -2.16 -7.25 -3.64
N GLU A 58 -3.35 -7.48 -4.18
CA GLU A 58 -4.58 -7.72 -3.42
C GLU A 58 -4.52 -9.06 -2.64
N GLU A 59 -4.01 -10.13 -3.25
CA GLU A 59 -3.83 -11.42 -2.59
C GLU A 59 -2.82 -11.34 -1.44
N GLN A 60 -1.69 -10.67 -1.66
CA GLN A 60 -0.68 -10.40 -0.63
C GLN A 60 -1.29 -9.61 0.53
N HIS A 61 -2.10 -8.58 0.25
CA HIS A 61 -2.80 -7.81 1.27
C HIS A 61 -3.77 -8.69 2.08
N LYS A 62 -4.63 -9.47 1.42
CA LYS A 62 -5.59 -10.38 2.07
C LYS A 62 -4.89 -11.44 2.92
N ALA A 63 -3.67 -11.82 2.56
CA ALA A 63 -2.84 -12.76 3.32
C ALA A 63 -1.99 -12.11 4.43
N GLY A 64 -2.12 -10.79 4.66
CA GLY A 64 -1.36 -10.06 5.68
C GLY A 64 0.08 -9.74 5.29
N ARG A 65 0.50 -10.04 4.06
CA ARG A 65 1.85 -9.77 3.53
C ARG A 65 1.94 -8.33 3.01
N HIS A 66 1.77 -7.36 3.91
CA HIS A 66 1.61 -5.94 3.54
C HIS A 66 2.84 -5.33 2.86
N ALA A 67 4.05 -5.66 3.31
CA ALA A 67 5.27 -5.13 2.67
C ALA A 67 5.42 -5.64 1.24
N GLU A 68 5.09 -6.91 0.99
CA GLU A 68 5.05 -7.49 -0.37
C GLU A 68 3.97 -6.82 -1.21
N SER A 69 2.77 -6.63 -0.66
CA SER A 69 1.66 -5.95 -1.34
C SER A 69 2.06 -4.56 -1.81
N VAL A 70 2.64 -3.74 -0.94
CA VAL A 70 3.12 -2.39 -1.30
C VAL A 70 4.17 -2.46 -2.41
N ALA A 71 5.15 -3.36 -2.32
CA ALA A 71 6.19 -3.50 -3.33
C ALA A 71 5.63 -3.95 -4.70
N THR A 72 4.67 -4.87 -4.70
CA THR A 72 4.01 -5.35 -5.92
C THR A 72 3.15 -4.26 -6.55
N LEU A 73 2.34 -3.56 -5.75
CA LEU A 73 1.48 -2.47 -6.22
C LEU A 73 2.29 -1.27 -6.71
N ALA A 74 3.44 -0.97 -6.10
CA ALA A 74 4.35 0.07 -6.56
C ALA A 74 4.84 -0.18 -8.00
N LYS A 75 5.15 -1.43 -8.37
CA LYS A 75 5.55 -1.77 -9.76
C LYS A 75 4.41 -1.50 -10.75
N ALA A 76 3.17 -1.86 -10.39
CA ALA A 76 2.01 -1.58 -11.23
C ALA A 76 1.80 -0.06 -11.41
N MET A 77 1.92 0.71 -10.33
CA MET A 77 1.82 2.17 -10.38
C MET A 77 2.95 2.81 -11.19
N GLU A 78 4.16 2.27 -11.15
CA GLU A 78 5.29 2.73 -11.98
C GLU A 78 5.00 2.54 -13.47
N MET A 79 4.53 1.36 -13.87
CA MET A 79 4.14 1.09 -15.26
C MET A 79 3.02 2.03 -15.73
N LEU A 80 2.09 2.35 -14.84
CA LEU A 80 0.96 3.26 -15.12
C LEU A 80 1.34 4.75 -15.01
N GLY A 81 2.48 5.09 -14.42
CA GLY A 81 2.89 6.47 -14.16
C GLY A 81 2.08 7.19 -13.07
N VAL A 82 1.58 6.48 -12.05
CA VAL A 82 0.63 7.00 -11.04
C VAL A 82 1.10 6.86 -9.57
N GLN A 83 2.41 6.91 -9.32
CA GLN A 83 3.02 6.83 -7.98
C GLN A 83 2.49 7.94 -7.04
#